data_AF-A0A7C3I9G4-F1
#
_entry.id   AF-A0A7C3I9G4-F1
#
_cell.length_a   1.000
_cell.length_b   1.000
_cell.length_c   1.000
_cell.angle_alpha   90.00
_cell.angle_beta   90.00
_cell.angle_gamma   90.00
#
_symmetry.space_group_name_H-M   'P 1'
#
loop_
_entity.id
_entity.type
_entity.pdbx_description
1 polymer ?
#
loop_
_entity_poly.entity_id
_entity_poly.type
_entity_poly.pdbx_seq_one_letter_code
_entity_poly.pdbx_strand_id
1 'polypeptide(L)'
;MRLFLLINFLLLCIFVCFVDTAFSEDVVTVHFDNVGSPDAFETAANDIKCFWFVGYSGRSSFFQVRNMRIEPREITVKIVGLIESEYDLYIGGGADKGNDPNVNPVIVKPNKPPIVDYKYFLRGRRTREELESGIKVKLPGTGVPSEYREYFSVLRPRCAAAAERYVNLTDKDGVACWTVLGERGIVGWIDNLEKTDLRYRTVDIAVSPAGRSISLPGVGMMPLAITPGKMAVNHGSMIQKVRREIDRTVKNTLYKLDTLEAMTPVDITVTASESLKPGAEGKVKVILVNRTDRKITGTVKPVLLSGWQSKPASASVSMLGYGKSAECEFLVTLPKNAKSNAAVNVDASLSVEGVQVKSTARLSK
;
A
#
# COMPACT_ATOMS: atom_id res chain seq x y z
N MET A 1 -48.23 26.50 -19.44
CA MET A 1 -47.06 26.59 -20.35
C MET A 1 -45.72 26.67 -19.62
N ARG A 2 -45.54 27.53 -18.61
CA ARG A 2 -44.24 27.69 -17.89
C ARG A 2 -43.77 26.45 -17.11
N LEU A 3 -44.68 25.68 -16.52
CA LEU A 3 -44.35 24.45 -15.79
C LEU A 3 -43.84 23.33 -16.70
N PHE A 4 -44.35 23.24 -17.93
CA PHE A 4 -43.96 22.22 -18.90
C PHE A 4 -42.54 22.46 -19.44
N LEU A 5 -42.17 23.73 -19.66
CA LEU A 5 -40.81 24.13 -20.03
C LEU A 5 -39.79 23.83 -18.92
N LEU A 6 -40.16 24.05 -17.65
CA LEU A 6 -39.27 23.78 -16.51
C LEU A 6 -38.99 22.28 -16.36
N ILE A 7 -40.00 21.42 -16.53
CA ILE A 7 -39.86 19.96 -16.43
C ILE A 7 -39.00 19.42 -17.58
N ASN A 8 -39.19 19.91 -18.81
CA ASN A 8 -38.34 19.52 -19.94
C ASN A 8 -36.89 19.99 -19.78
N PHE A 9 -36.68 21.19 -19.24
CA PHE A 9 -35.33 21.69 -18.94
C PHE A 9 -34.64 20.87 -17.84
N LEU A 10 -35.37 20.50 -16.78
CA LEU A 10 -34.85 19.63 -15.72
C LEU A 10 -34.54 18.22 -16.23
N LEU A 11 -35.38 17.64 -17.08
CA LEU A 11 -35.11 16.34 -17.72
C LEU A 11 -33.91 16.42 -18.65
N LEU A 12 -33.74 17.50 -19.41
CA LEU A 12 -32.56 17.73 -20.25
C LEU A 12 -31.30 17.88 -19.40
N CYS A 13 -31.35 18.61 -18.29
CA CYS A 13 -30.22 18.73 -17.35
C CYS A 13 -29.90 17.40 -16.66
N ILE A 14 -30.90 16.60 -16.29
CA ILE A 14 -30.68 15.25 -15.75
C ILE A 14 -30.04 14.35 -16.81
N PHE A 15 -30.47 14.44 -18.09
CA PHE A 15 -29.85 13.69 -19.18
C PHE A 15 -28.40 14.13 -19.45
N VAL A 16 -28.12 15.45 -19.43
CA VAL A 16 -26.76 15.97 -19.60
C VAL A 16 -25.86 15.61 -18.41
N CYS A 17 -26.39 15.61 -17.18
CA CYS A 17 -25.63 15.19 -15.99
C CYS A 17 -25.43 13.66 -15.90
N PHE A 18 -26.30 12.85 -16.51
CA PHE A 18 -26.12 11.39 -16.57
C PHE A 18 -25.22 10.95 -17.73
N VAL A 19 -25.22 11.66 -18.86
CA VAL A 19 -24.37 11.31 -20.02
C VAL A 19 -22.89 11.60 -19.76
N ASP A 20 -22.55 12.55 -18.87
CA ASP A 20 -21.14 12.85 -18.54
C ASP A 20 -20.52 11.89 -17.49
N THR A 21 -21.30 10.90 -17.01
CA THR A 21 -20.79 9.83 -16.13
C THR A 21 -20.71 8.47 -16.82
N ALA A 22 -21.09 8.39 -18.09
CA ALA A 22 -21.01 7.19 -18.91
C ALA A 22 -19.87 7.32 -19.91
N PHE A 23 -18.76 6.63 -19.65
CA PHE A 23 -17.57 6.52 -20.51
C PHE A 23 -16.70 7.77 -20.61
N SER A 24 -16.10 8.18 -19.47
CA SER A 24 -14.68 8.51 -19.53
C SER A 24 -13.97 7.23 -19.97
N GLU A 25 -13.88 6.97 -21.27
CA GLU A 25 -12.95 5.97 -21.76
C GLU A 25 -11.57 6.37 -21.21
N ASP A 26 -10.94 5.46 -20.48
CA ASP A 26 -9.58 5.66 -19.99
C ASP A 26 -8.65 5.72 -21.20
N VAL A 27 -8.56 6.88 -21.84
CA VAL A 27 -7.77 7.12 -23.04
C VAL A 27 -6.48 7.84 -22.64
N VAL A 28 -5.37 7.25 -23.08
CA VAL A 28 -4.05 7.89 -23.06
C VAL A 28 -3.69 8.18 -24.51
N THR A 29 -3.47 9.46 -24.83
CA THR A 29 -2.93 9.88 -26.12
C THR A 29 -1.46 10.17 -25.97
N VAL A 30 -0.64 9.57 -26.83
CA VAL A 30 0.81 9.75 -26.88
C VAL A 30 1.14 10.47 -28.19
N HIS A 31 1.71 11.67 -28.07
CA HIS A 31 2.13 12.50 -29.21
C HIS A 31 3.56 12.13 -29.61
N PHE A 32 3.69 11.30 -30.64
CA PHE A 32 4.95 10.78 -31.16
C PHE A 32 5.80 11.85 -31.84
N ASP A 33 5.19 12.92 -32.33
CA ASP A 33 5.85 14.09 -32.90
C ASP A 33 6.42 15.04 -31.84
N ASN A 34 5.88 15.01 -30.62
CA ASN A 34 6.30 15.86 -29.49
C ASN A 34 7.24 15.14 -28.50
N VAL A 35 7.95 14.11 -28.97
CA VAL A 35 8.82 13.28 -28.14
C VAL A 35 9.92 14.08 -27.48
N GLY A 36 9.99 13.99 -26.15
CA GLY A 36 10.92 14.76 -25.31
C GLY A 36 10.33 16.05 -24.73
N SER A 37 9.09 16.39 -25.06
CA SER A 37 8.32 17.47 -24.44
C SER A 37 7.48 16.97 -23.25
N PRO A 38 7.21 17.80 -22.22
CA PRO A 38 6.16 17.55 -21.23
C PRO A 38 4.78 17.27 -21.85
N ASP A 39 4.52 17.81 -23.04
CA ASP A 39 3.26 17.67 -23.79
C ASP A 39 3.16 16.37 -24.60
N ALA A 40 4.11 15.45 -24.43
CA ALA A 40 4.10 14.16 -25.14
C ALA A 40 2.93 13.25 -24.73
N PHE A 41 2.21 13.58 -23.66
CA PHE A 41 1.09 12.78 -23.16
C PHE A 41 -0.12 13.63 -22.81
N GLU A 42 -1.28 13.18 -23.27
CA GLU A 42 -2.57 13.62 -22.77
C GLU A 42 -3.27 12.42 -22.12
N THR A 43 -3.77 12.59 -20.90
CA THR A 43 -4.54 11.56 -20.20
C THR A 43 -5.87 12.14 -19.75
N ALA A 44 -6.97 11.46 -20.11
CA ALA A 44 -8.29 11.79 -19.60
C ALA A 44 -8.49 11.32 -18.13
N ALA A 45 -7.59 10.46 -17.63
CA ALA A 45 -7.70 9.84 -16.33
C ALA A 45 -6.62 10.32 -15.35
N ASN A 46 -7.04 10.88 -14.20
CA ASN A 46 -6.17 11.41 -13.14
C ASN A 46 -5.32 10.34 -12.42
N ASP A 47 -5.65 9.07 -12.60
CA ASP A 47 -5.06 7.91 -11.94
C ASP A 47 -4.28 7.01 -12.93
N ILE A 48 -3.93 7.57 -14.08
CA ILE A 48 -2.93 7.02 -15.00
C ILE A 48 -1.73 7.96 -15.01
N LYS A 49 -0.52 7.39 -14.90
CA LYS A 49 0.72 8.15 -15.09
C LYS A 49 1.50 7.61 -16.26
N CYS A 50 1.94 8.51 -17.12
CA CYS A 50 2.78 8.19 -18.27
C CYS A 50 4.21 8.67 -18.03
N PHE A 51 5.18 7.87 -18.47
CA PHE A 51 6.60 8.21 -18.35
C PHE A 51 7.29 7.97 -19.69
N TRP A 52 7.95 9.00 -20.20
CA TRP A 52 8.83 8.88 -21.36
C TRP A 52 10.22 8.44 -20.90
N PHE A 53 10.86 7.52 -21.62
CA PHE A 53 12.26 7.18 -21.32
C PHE A 53 13.21 7.49 -22.48
N VAL A 54 12.90 7.10 -23.73
CA VAL A 54 13.84 7.31 -24.84
C VAL A 54 13.12 7.40 -26.18
N GLY A 55 13.45 8.45 -26.95
CA GLY A 55 13.31 8.45 -28.42
C GLY A 55 14.68 8.17 -29.02
N TYR A 56 14.83 7.07 -29.78
CA TYR A 56 16.08 6.81 -30.48
C TYR A 56 16.13 7.54 -31.82
N SER A 57 17.34 7.89 -32.26
CA SER A 57 17.62 8.15 -33.67
C SER A 57 17.22 6.90 -34.48
N GLY A 58 16.04 6.93 -35.09
CA GLY A 58 15.47 5.76 -35.75
C GLY A 58 13.94 5.71 -35.85
N ARG A 59 13.21 6.68 -35.28
CA ARG A 59 11.73 6.72 -35.23
C ARG A 59 11.12 5.61 -34.37
N SER A 60 11.86 5.09 -33.39
CA SER A 60 11.33 4.16 -32.38
C SER A 60 11.12 4.90 -31.06
N SER A 61 10.03 4.57 -30.38
CA SER A 61 9.64 5.22 -29.12
C SER A 61 9.32 4.20 -28.05
N PHE A 62 9.67 4.55 -26.81
CA PHE A 62 9.38 3.76 -25.62
C PHE A 62 8.81 4.65 -24.53
N PHE A 63 7.70 4.20 -23.96
CA PHE A 63 7.04 4.86 -22.85
C PHE A 63 6.41 3.84 -21.91
N GLN A 64 6.11 4.29 -20.70
CA GLN A 64 5.45 3.50 -19.67
C GLN A 64 4.10 4.10 -19.35
N VAL A 65 3.10 3.23 -19.13
CA VAL A 65 1.80 3.61 -18.62
C VAL A 65 1.58 2.89 -17.29
N ARG A 66 1.28 3.64 -16.24
CA ARG A 66 1.14 3.14 -14.87
C ARG A 66 -0.27 3.33 -14.36
N ASN A 67 -0.84 2.26 -13.83
CA ASN A 67 -2.10 2.29 -13.09
C ASN A 67 -1.87 2.73 -11.65
N MET A 68 -2.46 3.85 -11.24
CA MET A 68 -2.38 4.31 -9.85
C MET A 68 -3.46 3.66 -8.97
N ARG A 69 -4.48 3.02 -9.56
CA ARG A 69 -5.51 2.28 -8.82
C ARG A 69 -5.02 0.94 -8.29
N ILE A 70 -5.77 0.42 -7.33
CA ILE A 70 -5.57 -0.88 -6.71
C ILE A 70 -6.08 -1.99 -7.63
N GLU A 71 -7.18 -1.72 -8.32
CA GLU A 71 -7.87 -2.65 -9.19
C GLU A 71 -7.21 -2.70 -10.57
N PRO A 72 -7.18 -3.87 -11.22
CA PRO A 72 -6.82 -3.95 -12.63
C PRO A 72 -7.81 -3.16 -13.48
N ARG A 73 -7.34 -2.63 -14.61
CA ARG A 73 -8.18 -1.88 -15.55
C ARG A 73 -7.69 -2.07 -16.98
N GLU A 74 -8.59 -1.89 -17.92
CA GLU A 74 -8.26 -1.83 -19.35
C GLU A 74 -8.39 -0.39 -19.83
N ILE A 75 -7.39 0.07 -20.57
CA ILE A 75 -7.31 1.43 -21.09
C ILE A 75 -7.18 1.39 -22.62
N THR A 76 -7.50 2.50 -23.29
CA THR A 76 -7.18 2.69 -24.70
C THR A 76 -5.93 3.57 -24.80
N VAL A 77 -4.89 3.09 -25.49
CA VAL A 77 -3.69 3.90 -25.78
C VAL A 77 -3.69 4.28 -27.25
N LYS A 78 -3.78 5.58 -27.54
CA LYS A 78 -3.66 6.15 -28.89
C LYS A 78 -2.25 6.69 -29.08
N ILE A 79 -1.61 6.36 -30.19
CA ILE A 79 -0.28 6.86 -30.53
C ILE A 79 -0.41 7.67 -31.81
N VAL A 80 -0.33 9.00 -31.70
CA VAL A 80 -0.56 9.94 -32.80
C VAL A 80 0.75 10.59 -33.25
N GLY A 81 0.78 11.11 -34.48
CA GLY A 81 2.00 11.72 -35.05
C GLY A 81 2.98 10.68 -35.61
N LEU A 82 2.49 9.48 -35.94
CA LEU A 82 3.27 8.43 -36.58
C LEU A 82 3.41 8.72 -38.09
N ILE A 83 4.61 8.48 -38.63
CA ILE A 83 4.98 8.89 -40.00
C ILE A 83 4.98 7.71 -40.97
N GLU A 84 5.31 6.51 -40.50
CA GLU A 84 5.32 5.31 -41.33
C GLU A 84 3.93 4.69 -41.40
N SER A 85 3.65 3.85 -42.41
CA SER A 85 2.36 3.17 -42.55
C SER A 85 2.21 1.97 -41.61
N GLU A 86 3.32 1.35 -41.19
CA GLU A 86 3.34 0.16 -40.35
C GLU A 86 4.41 0.24 -39.25
N TYR A 87 4.05 -0.27 -38.07
CA TYR A 87 4.92 -0.34 -36.90
C TYR A 87 4.86 -1.73 -36.26
N ASP A 88 6.01 -2.19 -35.76
CA ASP A 88 6.08 -3.31 -34.83
C ASP A 88 5.76 -2.78 -33.42
N LEU A 89 4.72 -3.36 -32.80
CA LEU A 89 4.23 -2.99 -31.47
C LEU A 89 4.73 -3.97 -30.41
N TYR A 90 5.36 -3.44 -29.37
CA TYR A 90 5.85 -4.18 -28.23
C TYR A 90 5.11 -3.75 -26.97
N ILE A 91 4.59 -4.72 -26.22
CA ILE A 91 3.95 -4.47 -24.92
C ILE A 91 4.51 -5.46 -23.91
N GLY A 92 5.12 -4.95 -22.84
CA GLY A 92 5.62 -5.76 -21.74
C GLY A 92 5.33 -5.17 -20.37
N GLY A 93 5.65 -5.92 -19.32
CA GLY A 93 5.08 -5.66 -17.99
C GLY A 93 3.65 -6.21 -17.89
N GLY A 94 3.04 -6.17 -16.70
CA GLY A 94 1.68 -6.69 -16.51
C GLY A 94 1.55 -8.13 -15.97
N ALA A 95 0.34 -8.45 -15.49
CA ALA A 95 -0.03 -9.75 -14.88
C ALA A 95 0.02 -10.96 -15.83
N ASP A 96 0.17 -10.72 -17.14
CA ASP A 96 0.17 -11.78 -18.17
C ASP A 96 1.48 -12.59 -18.27
N LYS A 97 2.49 -12.29 -17.44
CA LYS A 97 3.74 -13.07 -17.40
C LYS A 97 3.56 -14.54 -16.94
N GLY A 98 2.39 -14.91 -16.44
CA GLY A 98 2.10 -16.28 -15.99
C GLY A 98 1.45 -17.20 -17.02
N ASN A 99 0.79 -16.67 -18.06
CA ASN A 99 -0.13 -17.45 -18.90
C ASN A 99 0.06 -17.28 -20.42
N ASP A 100 1.03 -16.48 -20.89
CA ASP A 100 1.33 -16.43 -22.34
C ASP A 100 2.30 -17.57 -22.70
N PRO A 101 1.85 -18.63 -23.40
CA PRO A 101 2.69 -19.77 -23.75
C PRO A 101 3.84 -19.42 -24.71
N ASN A 102 3.87 -18.18 -25.24
CA ASN A 102 4.93 -17.69 -26.13
C ASN A 102 6.02 -16.88 -25.42
N VAL A 103 5.87 -16.60 -24.11
CA VAL A 103 6.89 -15.90 -23.32
C VAL A 103 7.82 -16.92 -22.67
N ASN A 104 8.99 -17.16 -23.28
CA ASN A 104 10.00 -18.00 -22.64
C ASN A 104 10.43 -17.38 -21.30
N PRO A 105 10.57 -18.18 -20.23
CA PRO A 105 11.05 -17.68 -18.96
C PRO A 105 12.45 -17.06 -19.13
N VAL A 106 12.60 -15.83 -18.66
CA VAL A 106 13.89 -15.12 -18.67
C VAL A 106 14.89 -15.94 -17.85
N ILE A 107 15.87 -16.56 -18.50
CA ILE A 107 16.99 -17.23 -17.82
C ILE A 107 17.90 -16.15 -17.25
N VAL A 108 17.72 -15.83 -15.97
CA VAL A 108 18.62 -14.92 -15.24
C VAL A 108 19.91 -15.67 -14.93
N LYS A 109 20.99 -15.37 -15.66
CA LYS A 109 22.33 -15.83 -15.30
C LYS A 109 22.87 -14.94 -14.16
N PRO A 110 23.40 -15.50 -13.06
CA PRO A 110 23.69 -14.75 -11.83
C PRO A 110 24.69 -13.57 -11.97
N ASN A 111 25.48 -13.49 -13.05
CA ASN A 111 26.59 -12.54 -13.19
C ASN A 111 26.54 -11.69 -14.48
N LYS A 112 25.39 -11.58 -15.14
CA LYS A 112 25.20 -10.62 -16.25
C LYS A 112 23.89 -9.87 -16.00
N PRO A 113 23.82 -8.56 -16.33
CA PRO A 113 22.53 -7.88 -16.35
C PRO A 113 21.56 -8.71 -17.20
N PRO A 114 20.31 -8.93 -16.76
CA PRO A 114 19.36 -9.70 -17.54
C PRO A 114 19.20 -9.01 -18.90
N ILE A 115 19.71 -9.65 -19.96
CA ILE A 115 19.41 -9.23 -21.32
C ILE A 115 18.00 -9.69 -21.58
N VAL A 116 17.06 -8.76 -21.46
CA VAL A 116 15.68 -8.99 -21.87
C VAL A 116 15.68 -9.04 -23.39
N ASP A 117 15.48 -10.23 -23.95
CA ASP A 117 15.32 -10.38 -25.39
C ASP A 117 13.92 -9.89 -25.77
N TYR A 118 13.86 -8.68 -26.34
CA TYR A 118 12.61 -7.97 -26.60
C TYR A 118 11.70 -8.67 -27.63
N LYS A 119 12.20 -9.69 -28.35
CA LYS A 119 11.38 -10.50 -29.26
C LYS A 119 10.19 -11.18 -28.58
N TYR A 120 10.26 -11.42 -27.27
CA TYR A 120 9.17 -12.01 -26.49
C TYR A 120 8.05 -11.03 -26.12
N PHE A 121 8.21 -9.74 -26.41
CA PHE A 121 7.20 -8.71 -26.15
C PHE A 121 6.54 -8.15 -27.42
N LEU A 122 6.93 -8.65 -28.60
CA LEU A 122 6.29 -8.28 -29.86
C LEU A 122 4.84 -8.79 -29.86
N ARG A 123 3.88 -7.86 -29.86
CA ARG A 123 2.45 -8.17 -30.01
C ARG A 123 2.03 -8.23 -31.48
N GLY A 124 2.95 -7.90 -32.38
CA GLY A 124 2.83 -8.02 -33.82
C GLY A 124 2.96 -6.68 -34.53
N ARG A 125 2.82 -6.74 -35.85
CA ARG A 125 2.75 -5.56 -36.69
C ARG A 125 1.37 -4.91 -36.61
N ARG A 126 1.32 -3.58 -36.63
CA ARG A 126 0.10 -2.76 -36.64
C ARG A 126 0.22 -1.68 -37.69
N THR A 127 -0.91 -1.29 -38.27
CA THR A 127 -0.94 -0.11 -39.14
C THR A 127 -0.91 1.15 -38.29
N ARG A 128 -0.51 2.26 -38.91
CA ARG A 128 -0.64 3.58 -38.29
C ARG A 128 -2.07 3.86 -37.84
N GLU A 129 -3.05 3.59 -38.70
CA GLU A 129 -4.45 3.86 -38.44
C GLU A 129 -4.95 3.07 -37.22
N GLU A 130 -4.50 1.82 -37.05
CA GLU A 130 -4.81 1.02 -35.85
C GLU A 130 -4.25 1.68 -34.58
N LEU A 131 -2.99 2.11 -34.59
CA LEU A 131 -2.33 2.73 -33.43
C LEU A 131 -2.91 4.11 -33.08
N GLU A 132 -3.29 4.90 -34.10
CA GLU A 132 -3.94 6.20 -33.93
C GLU A 132 -5.39 6.07 -33.46
N SER A 133 -6.10 5.03 -33.90
CA SER A 133 -7.47 4.72 -33.44
C SER A 133 -7.48 4.25 -31.97
N GLY A 134 -6.38 3.61 -31.55
CA GLY A 134 -6.12 3.22 -30.17
C GLY A 134 -6.14 1.72 -29.96
N ILE A 135 -5.19 1.24 -29.15
CA ILE A 135 -5.06 -0.15 -28.75
C ILE A 135 -5.54 -0.36 -27.31
N LYS A 136 -6.20 -1.49 -27.04
CA LYS A 136 -6.58 -1.86 -25.68
C LYS A 136 -5.38 -2.43 -24.94
N VAL A 137 -5.09 -1.87 -23.75
CA VAL A 137 -3.99 -2.28 -22.89
C VAL A 137 -4.51 -2.58 -21.50
N LYS A 138 -4.26 -3.80 -21.01
CA LYS A 138 -4.60 -4.20 -19.65
C LYS A 138 -3.50 -3.79 -18.70
N LEU A 139 -3.82 -2.89 -17.77
CA LEU A 139 -2.93 -2.53 -16.68
C LEU A 139 -3.27 -3.41 -15.46
N PRO A 140 -2.27 -4.03 -14.81
CA PRO A 140 -2.55 -4.84 -13.64
C PRO A 140 -2.94 -3.96 -12.45
N GLY A 141 -3.63 -4.58 -11.49
CA GLY A 141 -3.85 -4.01 -10.17
C GLY A 141 -2.66 -4.25 -9.24
N THR A 142 -2.88 -4.00 -7.95
CA THR A 142 -1.92 -4.30 -6.90
C THR A 142 -1.47 -5.76 -6.94
N GLY A 143 -0.17 -5.99 -6.75
CA GLY A 143 0.36 -7.30 -6.42
C GLY A 143 0.36 -7.57 -4.91
N VAL A 144 0.12 -6.55 -4.09
CA VAL A 144 0.06 -6.62 -2.62
C VAL A 144 -1.35 -7.05 -2.17
N PRO A 145 -1.49 -8.12 -1.37
CA PRO A 145 -2.77 -8.52 -0.79
C PRO A 145 -3.37 -7.42 0.11
N SER A 146 -4.70 -7.32 0.14
CA SER A 146 -5.44 -6.27 0.86
C SER A 146 -5.06 -6.17 2.33
N GLU A 147 -4.94 -7.31 3.02
CA GLU A 147 -4.64 -7.41 4.44
C GLU A 147 -3.24 -6.86 4.76
N TYR A 148 -2.25 -7.07 3.88
CA TYR A 148 -0.91 -6.52 4.05
C TYR A 148 -0.87 -5.03 3.71
N ARG A 149 -1.65 -4.58 2.72
CA ARG A 149 -1.75 -3.17 2.39
C ARG A 149 -2.31 -2.36 3.54
N GLU A 150 -3.40 -2.82 4.15
CA GLU A 150 -3.98 -2.14 5.31
C GLU A 150 -3.07 -2.25 6.54
N TYR A 151 -2.40 -3.39 6.75
CA TYR A 151 -1.39 -3.52 7.79
C TYR A 151 -0.27 -2.47 7.64
N PHE A 152 0.29 -2.33 6.43
CA PHE A 152 1.38 -1.39 6.18
C PHE A 152 0.94 0.07 6.17
N SER A 153 -0.30 0.38 5.77
CA SER A 153 -0.82 1.76 5.80
C SER A 153 -0.95 2.29 7.24
N VAL A 154 -1.19 1.41 8.21
CA VAL A 154 -1.19 1.74 9.64
C VAL A 154 0.22 1.72 10.21
N LEU A 155 1.02 0.72 9.87
CA LEU A 155 2.34 0.51 10.45
C LEU A 155 3.34 1.61 10.04
N ARG A 156 3.36 1.98 8.76
CA ARG A 156 4.33 2.94 8.21
C ARG A 156 4.34 4.30 8.93
N PRO A 157 3.20 5.02 9.10
CA PRO A 157 3.20 6.29 9.82
C PRO A 157 3.56 6.15 11.30
N ARG A 158 3.20 5.03 11.96
CA ARG A 158 3.57 4.76 13.36
C ARG A 158 5.08 4.59 13.52
N CYS A 159 5.67 3.73 12.69
CA CYS A 159 7.12 3.51 12.70
C CYS A 159 7.89 4.78 12.32
N ALA A 160 7.41 5.56 11.36
CA ALA A 160 8.03 6.83 11.00
C ALA A 160 8.02 7.83 12.17
N ALA A 161 6.85 8.05 12.79
CA ALA A 161 6.73 8.95 13.94
C ALA A 161 7.58 8.49 15.14
N ALA A 162 7.74 7.18 15.33
CA ALA A 162 8.63 6.62 16.34
C ALA A 162 10.11 6.80 15.99
N ALA A 163 10.50 6.54 14.73
CA ALA A 163 11.86 6.72 14.26
C ALA A 163 12.36 8.16 14.45
N GLU A 164 11.51 9.17 14.20
CA GLU A 164 11.83 10.59 14.41
C GLU A 164 12.26 10.91 15.85
N ARG A 165 11.73 10.21 16.85
CA ARG A 165 12.15 10.41 18.26
C ARG A 165 13.60 9.97 18.51
N TYR A 166 14.13 9.09 17.65
CA TYR A 166 15.46 8.49 17.80
C TYR A 166 16.53 9.10 16.88
N VAL A 167 16.14 9.94 15.89
CA VAL A 167 17.03 10.38 14.80
C VAL A 167 18.28 11.13 15.27
N ASN A 168 18.19 11.87 16.37
CA ASN A 168 19.28 12.66 16.94
C ASN A 168 19.97 11.98 18.13
N LEU A 169 19.60 10.75 18.46
CA LEU A 169 20.22 10.01 19.55
C LEU A 169 21.52 9.35 19.08
N THR A 170 22.55 9.47 19.90
CA THR A 170 23.87 8.88 19.64
C THR A 170 24.14 7.65 20.48
N ASP A 171 23.29 7.35 21.46
CA ASP A 171 23.42 6.14 22.26
C ASP A 171 23.04 4.89 21.45
N LYS A 172 23.67 3.76 21.78
CA LYS A 172 23.55 2.52 21.01
C LYS A 172 22.11 2.02 20.88
N ASP A 173 21.31 2.17 21.92
CA ASP A 173 19.93 1.68 21.94
C ASP A 173 19.03 2.59 21.08
N GLY A 174 19.21 3.91 21.16
CA GLY A 174 18.53 4.87 20.30
C GLY A 174 18.82 4.65 18.81
N VAL A 175 20.11 4.49 18.46
CA VAL A 175 20.54 4.22 17.08
C VAL A 175 19.97 2.88 16.56
N ALA A 176 19.91 1.85 17.41
CA ALA A 176 19.32 0.56 17.05
C ALA A 176 17.81 0.70 16.76
N CYS A 177 17.07 1.44 17.59
CA CYS A 177 15.65 1.69 17.39
C CYS A 177 15.39 2.49 16.10
N TRP A 178 16.15 3.57 15.86
CA TRP A 178 16.08 4.34 14.63
C TRP A 178 16.35 3.48 13.39
N THR A 179 17.40 2.65 13.41
CA THR A 179 17.77 1.79 12.29
C THR A 179 16.65 0.79 11.95
N VAL A 180 16.01 0.22 12.98
CA VAL A 180 14.91 -0.75 12.82
C VAL A 180 13.64 -0.09 12.31
N LEU A 181 13.27 1.08 12.82
CA LEU A 181 12.00 1.71 12.49
C LEU A 181 12.08 2.55 11.20
N GLY A 182 13.20 3.24 10.97
CA GLY A 182 13.35 4.28 9.96
C GLY A 182 13.58 3.79 8.53
N GLU A 183 14.18 4.66 7.71
CA GLU A 183 14.34 4.47 6.26
C GLU A 183 15.21 3.28 5.85
N ARG A 184 16.03 2.75 6.76
CA ARG A 184 16.83 1.53 6.54
C ARG A 184 16.15 0.26 7.04
N GLY A 185 15.07 0.41 7.80
CA GLY A 185 14.31 -0.66 8.41
C GLY A 185 12.88 -0.69 7.88
N ILE A 186 11.91 -0.76 8.79
CA ILE A 186 10.50 -1.03 8.48
C ILE A 186 9.91 0.01 7.52
N VAL A 187 10.13 1.31 7.76
CA VAL A 187 9.64 2.36 6.84
C VAL A 187 10.25 2.18 5.45
N GLY A 188 11.56 1.95 5.36
CA GLY A 188 12.24 1.68 4.09
C GLY A 188 11.72 0.44 3.37
N TRP A 189 11.42 -0.63 4.10
CA TRP A 189 10.86 -1.85 3.55
C TRP A 189 9.47 -1.64 2.98
N ILE A 190 8.62 -0.88 3.67
CA ILE A 190 7.27 -0.54 3.20
C ILE A 190 7.35 0.37 1.98
N ASP A 191 8.16 1.43 2.03
CA ASP A 191 8.33 2.35 0.90
C ASP A 191 8.90 1.62 -0.33
N ASN A 192 9.79 0.64 -0.13
CA ASN A 192 10.29 -0.22 -1.20
C ASN A 192 9.20 -1.16 -1.75
N LEU A 193 8.33 -1.70 -0.90
CA LEU A 193 7.17 -2.49 -1.31
C LEU A 193 6.22 -1.66 -2.17
N GLU A 194 5.91 -0.43 -1.77
CA GLU A 194 5.04 0.48 -2.53
C GLU A 194 5.65 0.83 -3.89
N LYS A 195 6.95 1.16 -3.92
CA LYS A 195 7.68 1.39 -5.18
C LYS A 195 7.65 0.16 -6.08
N THR A 196 7.82 -1.03 -5.50
CA THR A 196 7.80 -2.31 -6.22
C THR A 196 6.40 -2.62 -6.76
N ASP A 197 5.36 -2.36 -5.98
CA ASP A 197 3.96 -2.51 -6.39
C ASP A 197 3.58 -1.52 -7.49
N LEU A 198 4.04 -0.27 -7.42
CA LEU A 198 3.84 0.70 -8.50
C LEU A 198 4.52 0.28 -9.80
N ARG A 199 5.73 -0.29 -9.71
CA ARG A 199 6.41 -0.88 -10.89
C ARG A 199 5.66 -2.09 -11.42
N TYR A 200 5.14 -2.94 -10.55
CA TYR A 200 4.27 -4.06 -10.94
C TYR A 200 3.02 -3.58 -11.68
N ARG A 201 2.49 -2.41 -11.30
CA ARG A 201 1.35 -1.72 -11.93
C ARG A 201 1.67 -0.94 -13.21
N THR A 202 2.87 -1.11 -13.75
CA THR A 202 3.33 -0.41 -14.95
C THR A 202 3.38 -1.38 -16.13
N VAL A 203 2.89 -0.91 -17.28
CA VAL A 203 3.04 -1.56 -18.59
C VAL A 203 3.95 -0.69 -19.44
N ASP A 204 4.92 -1.32 -20.05
CA ASP A 204 5.84 -0.72 -21.00
C ASP A 204 5.28 -0.91 -22.42
N ILE A 205 5.30 0.15 -23.21
CA ILE A 205 4.85 0.15 -24.60
C ILE A 205 5.96 0.74 -25.46
N ALA A 206 6.30 0.01 -26.52
CA ALA A 206 7.23 0.50 -27.54
C ALA A 206 6.65 0.30 -28.94
N VAL A 207 6.96 1.25 -29.82
CA VAL A 207 6.63 1.18 -31.23
C VAL A 207 7.87 1.48 -32.06
N SER A 208 8.03 0.78 -33.17
CA SER A 208 9.12 0.98 -34.12
C SER A 208 8.66 0.74 -35.54
N PRO A 209 9.17 1.47 -36.54
CA PRO A 209 8.86 1.20 -37.93
C PRO A 209 9.05 -0.27 -38.26
N ALA A 210 8.10 -0.84 -39.01
CA ALA A 210 8.12 -2.25 -39.35
C ALA A 210 9.49 -2.69 -39.91
N GLY A 211 10.03 -3.78 -39.35
CA GLY A 211 11.31 -4.35 -39.79
C GLY A 211 12.56 -3.64 -39.24
N ARG A 212 12.41 -2.62 -38.39
CA ARG A 212 13.53 -2.02 -37.64
C ARG A 212 13.65 -2.66 -36.26
N SER A 213 14.84 -3.16 -35.95
CA SER A 213 15.15 -3.65 -34.60
C SER A 213 15.13 -2.50 -33.59
N ILE A 214 14.43 -2.69 -32.47
CA ILE A 214 14.57 -1.81 -31.31
C ILE A 214 15.70 -2.37 -30.44
N SER A 215 16.80 -1.62 -30.35
CA SER A 215 17.70 -1.71 -29.21
C SER A 215 17.14 -0.82 -28.11
N LEU A 216 16.30 -1.38 -27.24
CA LEU A 216 15.95 -0.65 -26.03
C LEU A 216 17.19 -0.69 -25.13
N PRO A 217 17.65 0.48 -24.60
CA PRO A 217 18.69 0.51 -23.60
C PRO A 217 18.19 -0.32 -22.42
N GLY A 218 19.08 -0.72 -21.53
CA GLY A 218 18.77 -1.56 -20.37
C GLY A 218 17.81 -0.94 -19.35
N VAL A 219 16.75 -0.24 -19.78
CA VAL A 219 15.52 0.04 -19.07
C VAL A 219 14.96 -1.33 -18.69
N GLY A 220 15.48 -1.84 -17.59
CA GLY A 220 15.19 -3.16 -17.11
C GLY A 220 13.69 -3.26 -16.91
N MET A 221 13.03 -3.93 -17.85
CA MET A 221 11.97 -4.88 -17.54
C MET A 221 12.57 -5.96 -16.64
N MET A 222 13.10 -5.58 -15.47
CA MET A 222 13.62 -6.54 -14.52
C MET A 222 12.40 -7.37 -14.14
N PRO A 223 12.38 -8.68 -14.44
CA PRO A 223 11.47 -9.54 -13.72
C PRO A 223 11.78 -9.27 -12.25
N LEU A 224 10.81 -8.73 -11.52
CA LEU A 224 10.95 -8.59 -10.09
C LEU A 224 11.17 -10.02 -9.59
N ALA A 225 12.38 -10.31 -9.10
CA ALA A 225 12.73 -11.64 -8.60
C ALA A 225 11.75 -12.10 -7.50
N ILE A 226 11.06 -11.13 -6.89
CA ILE A 226 10.03 -11.30 -5.87
C ILE A 226 8.83 -10.45 -6.27
N THR A 227 7.64 -11.05 -6.39
CA THR A 227 6.39 -10.31 -6.61
C THR A 227 6.05 -9.42 -5.40
N PRO A 228 5.33 -8.29 -5.58
CA PRO A 228 4.93 -7.45 -4.45
C PRO A 228 4.23 -8.24 -3.33
N GLY A 229 3.40 -9.22 -3.67
CA GLY A 229 2.74 -10.08 -2.67
C GLY A 229 3.70 -10.93 -1.85
N LYS A 230 4.69 -11.57 -2.49
CA LYS A 230 5.75 -12.31 -1.76
C LYS A 230 6.59 -11.38 -0.90
N MET A 231 6.90 -10.18 -1.39
CA MET A 231 7.63 -9.17 -0.64
C MET A 231 6.84 -8.72 0.60
N ALA A 232 5.54 -8.48 0.46
CA ALA A 232 4.64 -8.10 1.55
C ALA A 232 4.62 -9.15 2.67
N VAL A 233 4.43 -10.43 2.31
CA VAL A 233 4.45 -11.56 3.26
C VAL A 233 5.82 -11.67 3.95
N ASN A 234 6.92 -11.55 3.18
CA ASN A 234 8.26 -11.60 3.72
C ASN A 234 8.54 -10.46 4.71
N HIS A 235 8.16 -9.23 4.36
CA HIS A 235 8.30 -8.07 5.26
C HIS A 235 7.48 -8.23 6.53
N GLY A 236 6.22 -8.69 6.43
CA GLY A 236 5.38 -9.00 7.59
C GLY A 236 6.05 -10.02 8.53
N SER A 237 6.64 -11.08 7.97
CA SER A 237 7.41 -12.08 8.73
C SER A 237 8.70 -11.51 9.34
N MET A 238 9.43 -10.67 8.60
CA MET A 238 10.66 -10.02 9.08
C MET A 238 10.39 -9.06 10.24
N ILE A 239 9.29 -8.30 10.21
CA ILE A 239 8.89 -7.42 11.32
C ILE A 239 8.75 -8.22 12.63
N GLN A 240 8.18 -9.42 12.59
CA GLN A 240 8.09 -10.29 13.78
C GLN A 240 9.46 -10.79 14.26
N LYS A 241 10.40 -11.05 13.35
CA LYS A 241 11.78 -11.41 13.72
C LYS A 241 12.51 -10.22 14.36
N VAL A 242 12.42 -9.05 13.76
CA VAL A 242 13.03 -7.81 14.28
C VAL A 242 12.47 -7.45 15.64
N ARG A 243 11.17 -7.67 15.86
CA ARG A 243 10.54 -7.46 17.17
C ARG A 243 11.24 -8.24 18.29
N ARG A 244 11.52 -9.53 18.06
CA ARG A 244 12.26 -10.39 19.00
C ARG A 244 13.68 -9.89 19.21
N GLU A 245 14.30 -9.37 18.17
CA GLU A 245 15.66 -8.85 18.24
C GLU A 245 15.75 -7.54 19.03
N ILE A 246 14.77 -6.63 18.90
CA ILE A 246 14.66 -5.42 19.73
C ILE A 246 14.57 -5.80 21.21
N ASP A 247 13.74 -6.79 21.56
CA ASP A 247 13.60 -7.22 22.95
C ASP A 247 14.92 -7.78 23.52
N ARG A 248 15.71 -8.46 22.70
CA ARG A 248 17.01 -9.03 23.08
C ARG A 248 18.10 -7.95 23.22
N THR A 249 18.14 -7.01 22.27
CA THR A 249 19.28 -6.11 22.07
C THR A 249 19.14 -4.78 22.80
N VAL A 250 17.97 -4.14 22.76
CA VAL A 250 17.72 -2.83 23.37
C VAL A 250 17.61 -2.98 24.88
N LYS A 251 18.50 -2.33 25.63
CA LYS A 251 18.54 -2.43 27.11
C LYS A 251 17.72 -1.34 27.78
N ASN A 252 17.66 -0.16 27.18
CA ASN A 252 16.80 0.93 27.62
C ASN A 252 15.34 0.50 27.52
N THR A 253 14.68 0.39 28.67
CA THR A 253 13.30 -0.11 28.77
C THR A 253 12.31 0.82 28.08
N LEU A 254 12.53 2.15 28.13
CA LEU A 254 11.64 3.11 27.49
C LEU A 254 11.73 3.00 25.96
N TYR A 255 12.93 2.96 25.39
CA TYR A 255 13.13 2.84 23.94
C TYR A 255 12.58 1.52 23.41
N LYS A 256 12.81 0.44 24.15
CA LYS A 256 12.27 -0.88 23.83
C LYS A 256 10.75 -0.84 23.76
N LEU A 257 10.08 -0.35 24.81
CA LEU A 257 8.61 -0.36 24.87
C LEU A 257 8.01 0.50 23.74
N ASP A 258 8.55 1.70 23.54
CA ASP A 258 8.10 2.62 22.49
C ASP A 258 8.29 2.04 21.08
N THR A 259 9.42 1.38 20.82
CA THR A 259 9.69 0.70 19.54
C THR A 259 8.75 -0.50 19.33
N LEU A 260 8.55 -1.32 20.36
CA LEU A 260 7.66 -2.48 20.29
C LEU A 260 6.19 -2.05 20.09
N GLU A 261 5.78 -0.95 20.72
CA GLU A 261 4.44 -0.36 20.53
C GLU A 261 4.25 0.09 19.08
N ALA A 262 5.20 0.83 18.51
CA ALA A 262 5.15 1.27 17.11
C ALA A 262 5.03 0.10 16.12
N MET A 263 5.62 -1.06 16.47
CA MET A 263 5.58 -2.29 15.67
C MET A 263 4.37 -3.20 15.97
N THR A 264 3.48 -2.82 16.89
CA THR A 264 2.42 -3.71 17.36
C THR A 264 1.27 -3.82 16.37
N PRO A 265 0.88 -5.06 15.98
CA PRO A 265 -0.11 -5.26 14.93
C PRO A 265 -1.54 -5.35 15.49
N VAL A 266 -1.80 -4.69 16.61
CA VAL A 266 -3.10 -4.64 17.28
C VAL A 266 -3.39 -3.20 17.62
N ASP A 267 -4.58 -2.73 17.24
CA ASP A 267 -5.08 -1.44 17.71
C ASP A 267 -5.85 -1.66 19.00
N ILE A 268 -5.60 -0.84 20.01
CA ILE A 268 -6.33 -0.87 21.27
C ILE A 268 -6.99 0.48 21.46
N THR A 269 -8.31 0.48 21.51
CA THR A 269 -9.11 1.65 21.82
C THR A 269 -9.72 1.46 23.21
N VAL A 270 -9.60 2.47 24.06
CA VAL A 270 -10.15 2.45 25.42
C VAL A 270 -11.13 3.61 25.55
N THR A 271 -12.38 3.30 25.86
CA THR A 271 -13.43 4.30 26.09
C THR A 271 -14.05 4.11 27.47
N ALA A 272 -14.38 5.20 28.15
CA ALA A 272 -15.25 5.16 29.32
C ALA A 272 -16.66 5.47 28.85
N SER A 273 -17.63 4.67 29.29
CA SER A 273 -19.06 4.93 29.04
C SER A 273 -19.55 6.22 29.70
N GLU A 274 -18.94 6.62 30.83
CA GLU A 274 -19.26 7.82 31.58
C GLU A 274 -18.01 8.42 32.24
N SER A 275 -18.11 9.68 32.69
CA SER A 275 -17.06 10.29 33.54
C SER A 275 -16.90 9.50 34.83
N LEU A 276 -15.68 9.05 35.11
CA LEU A 276 -15.35 8.27 36.30
C LEU A 276 -15.50 9.13 37.58
N LYS A 277 -16.52 8.84 38.39
CA LYS A 277 -16.80 9.56 39.64
C LYS A 277 -16.18 8.86 40.85
N PRO A 278 -15.59 9.61 41.82
CA PRO A 278 -15.07 9.02 43.05
C PRO A 278 -16.14 8.24 43.82
N GLY A 279 -15.82 7.01 44.24
CA GLY A 279 -16.74 6.13 44.97
C GLY A 279 -17.79 5.42 44.13
N ALA A 280 -17.87 5.70 42.82
CA ALA A 280 -18.78 5.01 41.90
C ALA A 280 -18.03 3.99 41.03
N GLU A 281 -18.77 3.01 40.53
CA GLU A 281 -18.31 2.13 39.46
C GLU A 281 -18.48 2.83 38.12
N GLY A 282 -17.41 2.87 37.32
CA GLY A 282 -17.45 3.35 35.96
C GLY A 282 -17.07 2.23 34.99
N LYS A 283 -17.79 2.14 33.87
CA LYS A 283 -17.57 1.09 32.88
C LYS A 283 -16.58 1.56 31.81
N VAL A 284 -15.46 0.84 31.71
CA VAL A 284 -14.40 1.01 30.72
C VAL A 284 -14.51 -0.09 29.67
N LYS A 285 -14.69 0.28 28.41
CA LYS A 285 -14.76 -0.61 27.26
C LYS A 285 -13.43 -0.57 26.50
N VAL A 286 -12.92 -1.74 26.18
CA VAL A 286 -11.68 -1.91 25.44
C VAL A 286 -11.97 -2.69 24.17
N ILE A 287 -11.66 -2.10 23.03
CA ILE A 287 -11.78 -2.72 21.72
C ILE A 287 -10.38 -2.97 21.19
N LEU A 288 -10.09 -4.23 20.90
CA LEU A 288 -8.87 -4.66 20.24
C LEU A 288 -9.20 -5.00 18.79
N VAL A 289 -8.39 -4.56 17.83
CA VAL A 289 -8.54 -4.92 16.42
C VAL A 289 -7.26 -5.58 15.93
N ASN A 290 -7.37 -6.81 15.44
CA ASN A 290 -6.27 -7.53 14.83
C ASN A 290 -5.96 -6.97 13.44
N ARG A 291 -4.72 -6.53 13.21
CA ARG A 291 -4.24 -6.04 11.91
C ARG A 291 -3.40 -7.07 11.15
N THR A 292 -3.54 -8.35 11.48
CA THR A 292 -2.84 -9.46 10.81
C THR A 292 -3.79 -10.59 10.44
N ASP A 293 -3.38 -11.43 9.49
CA ASP A 293 -4.01 -12.70 9.15
C ASP A 293 -3.85 -13.79 10.25
N ARG A 294 -2.92 -13.58 11.18
CA ARG A 294 -2.61 -14.54 12.24
C ARG A 294 -3.61 -14.49 13.37
N LYS A 295 -3.76 -15.62 14.07
CA LYS A 295 -4.54 -15.68 15.30
C LYS A 295 -3.79 -14.93 16.42
N ILE A 296 -4.50 -14.02 17.07
CA ILE A 296 -4.02 -13.31 18.26
C ILE A 296 -4.85 -13.75 19.45
N THR A 297 -4.19 -14.26 20.50
CA THR A 297 -4.84 -14.61 21.78
C THR A 297 -4.12 -13.95 22.93
N GLY A 298 -4.79 -13.69 24.05
CA GLY A 298 -4.07 -13.17 25.21
C GLY A 298 -4.98 -12.68 26.31
N THR A 299 -4.42 -11.83 27.16
CA THR A 299 -5.10 -11.28 28.32
C THR A 299 -4.96 -9.78 28.35
N VAL A 300 -6.07 -9.10 28.62
CA VAL A 300 -6.17 -7.65 28.77
C VAL A 300 -6.44 -7.35 30.23
N LYS A 301 -5.73 -6.38 30.82
CA LYS A 301 -5.90 -5.97 32.21
C LYS A 301 -5.85 -4.44 32.35
N PRO A 302 -6.73 -3.83 33.17
CA PRO A 302 -6.58 -2.44 33.53
C PRO A 302 -5.31 -2.22 34.37
N VAL A 303 -4.58 -1.15 34.09
CA VAL A 303 -3.49 -0.65 34.93
C VAL A 303 -4.03 0.51 35.73
N LEU A 304 -4.27 0.26 37.01
CA LEU A 304 -4.97 1.19 37.88
C LEU A 304 -4.02 1.80 38.91
N LEU A 305 -4.36 3.01 39.37
CA LEU A 305 -3.67 3.67 40.48
C LEU A 305 -3.95 2.93 41.80
N SER A 306 -3.12 3.20 42.81
CA SER A 306 -3.31 2.62 44.15
C SER A 306 -4.72 2.93 44.69
N GLY A 307 -5.37 1.90 45.25
CA GLY A 307 -6.72 1.98 45.80
C GLY A 307 -7.86 1.85 44.78
N TRP A 308 -7.57 1.82 43.48
CA TRP A 308 -8.56 1.53 42.45
C TRP A 308 -8.75 0.02 42.31
N GLN A 309 -9.95 -0.39 41.89
CA GLN A 309 -10.29 -1.80 41.67
C GLN A 309 -10.93 -1.99 40.30
N SER A 310 -10.79 -3.17 39.70
CA SER A 310 -11.57 -3.55 38.52
C SER A 310 -12.19 -4.93 38.62
N LYS A 311 -13.35 -5.09 37.97
CA LYS A 311 -14.02 -6.37 37.76
C LYS A 311 -14.38 -6.54 36.27
N PRO A 312 -13.91 -7.61 35.60
CA PRO A 312 -12.90 -8.55 36.08
C PRO A 312 -11.52 -7.87 36.27
N ALA A 313 -10.58 -8.54 36.94
CA ALA A 313 -9.20 -8.05 37.04
C ALA A 313 -8.46 -8.16 35.69
N SER A 314 -8.90 -9.08 34.84
CA SER A 314 -8.38 -9.30 33.49
C SER A 314 -9.41 -10.03 32.63
N ALA A 315 -9.34 -9.87 31.31
CA ALA A 315 -10.18 -10.56 30.34
C ALA A 315 -9.33 -11.29 29.30
N SER A 316 -9.70 -12.53 28.97
CA SER A 316 -9.08 -13.26 27.87
C SER A 316 -9.67 -12.82 26.54
N VAL A 317 -8.83 -12.68 25.52
CA VAL A 317 -9.25 -12.28 24.17
C VAL A 317 -8.71 -13.24 23.13
N SER A 318 -9.45 -13.42 22.05
CA SER A 318 -9.05 -14.20 20.87
C SER A 318 -9.61 -13.54 19.62
N MET A 319 -8.73 -13.17 18.70
CA MET A 319 -9.07 -12.58 17.41
C MET A 319 -8.45 -13.46 16.32
N LEU A 320 -9.29 -14.04 15.47
CA LEU A 320 -8.83 -14.93 14.39
C LEU A 320 -8.87 -14.19 13.06
N GLY A 321 -7.72 -13.75 12.58
CA GLY A 321 -7.57 -13.14 11.28
C GLY A 321 -7.83 -11.62 11.26
N TYR A 322 -7.64 -11.07 10.07
CA TYR A 322 -7.53 -9.64 9.83
C TYR A 322 -8.86 -8.91 10.07
N GLY A 323 -8.77 -7.72 10.69
CA GLY A 323 -9.91 -6.86 11.00
C GLY A 323 -10.85 -7.40 12.08
N LYS A 324 -10.61 -8.62 12.60
CA LYS A 324 -11.41 -9.17 13.69
C LYS A 324 -11.11 -8.43 14.97
N SER A 325 -12.17 -8.10 15.68
CA SER A 325 -12.11 -7.41 16.95
C SER A 325 -12.44 -8.32 18.12
N ALA A 326 -11.84 -8.03 19.27
CA ALA A 326 -12.29 -8.52 20.56
C ALA A 326 -12.70 -7.33 21.41
N GLU A 327 -13.80 -7.48 22.12
CA GLU A 327 -14.29 -6.48 23.07
C GLU A 327 -14.21 -7.04 24.47
N CYS A 328 -13.71 -6.25 25.40
CA CYS A 328 -13.77 -6.54 26.82
C CYS A 328 -14.19 -5.31 27.61
N GLU A 329 -14.89 -5.56 28.71
CA GLU A 329 -15.43 -4.52 29.56
C GLU A 329 -14.92 -4.72 30.99
N PHE A 330 -14.56 -3.61 31.61
CA PHE A 330 -14.08 -3.56 32.99
C PHE A 330 -14.92 -2.55 33.77
N LEU A 331 -15.52 -3.01 34.87
CA LEU A 331 -16.09 -2.12 35.87
C LEU A 331 -14.95 -1.66 36.77
N VAL A 332 -14.64 -0.37 36.74
CA VAL A 332 -13.54 0.25 37.50
C VAL A 332 -14.13 1.09 38.62
N THR A 333 -13.73 0.81 39.86
CA THR A 333 -14.20 1.54 41.05
C THR A 333 -13.12 2.49 41.53
N LEU A 334 -13.47 3.77 41.65
CA LEU A 334 -12.58 4.82 42.14
C LEU A 334 -12.70 4.93 43.66
N PRO A 335 -11.59 5.07 44.41
CA PRO A 335 -11.69 5.36 45.83
C PRO A 335 -12.35 6.73 46.05
N LYS A 336 -13.12 6.89 47.14
CA LYS A 336 -13.97 8.07 47.41
C LYS A 336 -13.21 9.40 47.43
N ASN A 337 -11.90 9.36 47.69
CA ASN A 337 -10.99 10.50 47.76
C ASN A 337 -10.19 10.74 46.46
N ALA A 338 -10.45 9.99 45.38
CA ALA A 338 -9.76 10.16 44.10
C ALA A 338 -10.18 11.44 43.37
N LYS A 339 -9.31 11.95 42.49
CA LYS A 339 -9.68 13.03 41.55
C LYS A 339 -10.53 12.45 40.41
N SER A 340 -11.63 13.12 40.05
CA SER A 340 -12.60 12.70 39.01
C SER A 340 -12.03 12.58 37.58
N ASN A 341 -10.78 12.99 37.36
CA ASN A 341 -10.19 13.14 36.02
C ASN A 341 -8.97 12.23 35.80
N ALA A 342 -8.80 11.19 36.61
CA ALA A 342 -7.71 10.25 36.47
C ALA A 342 -7.90 9.38 35.23
N ALA A 343 -6.82 9.18 34.47
CA ALA A 343 -6.83 8.33 33.28
C ALA A 343 -6.71 6.85 33.68
N VAL A 344 -7.47 5.99 33.01
CA VAL A 344 -7.28 4.54 33.06
C VAL A 344 -6.38 4.15 31.89
N ASN A 345 -5.33 3.40 32.20
CA ASN A 345 -4.51 2.73 31.21
C ASN A 345 -4.94 1.27 31.15
N VAL A 346 -4.78 0.64 29.99
CA VAL A 346 -5.04 -0.78 29.80
C VAL A 346 -3.81 -1.42 29.20
N ASP A 347 -3.32 -2.47 29.84
CA ASP A 347 -2.26 -3.32 29.31
C ASP A 347 -2.88 -4.55 28.65
N ALA A 348 -2.46 -4.86 27.45
CA ALA A 348 -2.73 -6.13 26.80
C ALA A 348 -1.43 -6.93 26.68
N SER A 349 -1.44 -8.16 27.17
CA SER A 349 -0.41 -9.17 26.91
C SER A 349 -0.99 -10.17 25.91
N LEU A 350 -0.66 -9.96 24.64
CA LEU A 350 -1.18 -10.70 23.50
C LEU A 350 -0.10 -11.62 22.94
N SER A 351 -0.52 -12.70 22.32
CA SER A 351 0.32 -13.69 21.67
C SER A 351 -0.09 -13.77 20.21
N VAL A 352 0.83 -13.44 19.31
CA VAL A 352 0.66 -13.63 17.86
C VAL A 352 1.46 -14.87 17.49
N GLU A 353 0.79 -16.01 17.27
CA GLU A 353 1.46 -17.31 17.04
C GLU A 353 2.58 -17.63 18.04
N GLY A 354 2.35 -17.36 19.33
CA GLY A 354 3.33 -17.63 20.39
C GLY A 354 4.29 -16.48 20.69
N VAL A 355 4.30 -15.40 19.90
CA VAL A 355 5.09 -14.20 20.18
C VAL A 355 4.33 -13.27 21.12
N GLN A 356 4.86 -13.02 22.31
CA GLN A 356 4.28 -12.09 23.27
C GLN A 356 4.42 -10.63 22.81
N VAL A 357 3.32 -9.90 22.93
CA VAL A 357 3.12 -8.51 22.53
C VAL A 357 2.52 -7.81 23.74
N LYS A 358 3.22 -6.82 24.27
CA LYS A 358 2.63 -5.88 25.22
C LYS A 358 2.24 -4.61 24.50
N SER A 359 1.05 -4.12 24.79
CA SER A 359 0.55 -2.85 24.28
C SER A 359 -0.23 -2.18 25.40
N THR A 360 -0.10 -0.86 25.50
CA THR A 360 -0.85 -0.07 26.47
C THR A 360 -1.70 0.95 25.73
N ALA A 361 -2.91 1.20 26.19
CA ALA A 361 -3.75 2.27 25.68
C ALA A 361 -4.28 3.12 26.84
N ARG A 362 -4.44 4.42 26.58
CA ARG A 362 -4.92 5.40 27.55
C ARG A 362 -6.27 5.95 27.13
N LEU A 363 -7.14 6.18 28.10
CA LEU A 363 -8.41 6.86 27.90
C LEU A 363 -8.17 8.29 27.37
N SER A 364 -8.64 8.59 26.15
CA SER A 364 -8.70 9.97 25.63
C SER A 364 -9.87 10.69 26.29
N LYS A 365 -9.60 11.89 26.82
CA LYS A 365 -10.65 12.74 27.39
C LYS A 365 -11.59 13.28 26.33
#